data_AF-A0A7V9LFF2-F1
#
_entry.id   AF-A0A7V9LFF2-F1
#
_cell.length_a   1.000
_cell.length_b   1.000
_cell.length_c   1.000
_cell.angle_alpha   90.00
_cell.angle_beta   90.00
_cell.angle_gamma   90.00
#
_symmetry.space_group_name_H-M   'P 1'
#
loop_
_entity.id
_entity.type
_entity.pdbx_description
1 polymer ?
#
loop_
_entity_poly.entity_id
_entity_poly.type
_entity_poly.pdbx_seq_one_letter_code
_entity_poly.pdbx_strand_id
1 'polypeptide(L)' 'MEGSDPPYIPDHHDEAPDSAGEPRPGYVDVMAELVDADLDRISRTVQGNLRDRDVSFGSSEGSRPFHVDAIPRVLEAA' A
#
# COMPACT_ATOMS: atom_id res chain seq x y z
N MET A 1 -17.27 4.00 -26.93
CA MET A 1 -16.11 3.13 -27.21
C MET A 1 -15.32 3.08 -25.92
N GLU A 2 -15.53 2.04 -25.11
CA GLU A 2 -14.66 1.77 -23.97
C GLU A 2 -13.29 1.40 -24.53
N GLY A 3 -12.29 2.25 -24.28
CA GLY A 3 -10.91 1.89 -24.50
C GLY A 3 -10.55 0.87 -23.43
N SER A 4 -10.35 -0.38 -23.82
CA SER A 4 -9.71 -1.35 -22.93
C SER A 4 -8.30 -0.84 -22.67
N ASP A 5 -8.00 -0.51 -21.42
CA ASP A 5 -6.62 -0.30 -21.03
C ASP A 5 -5.80 -1.56 -21.36
N PRO A 6 -4.52 -1.40 -21.76
CA PRO A 6 -3.64 -2.54 -21.96
C PRO A 6 -3.51 -3.34 -20.65
N PRO A 7 -3.34 -4.66 -20.73
CA PRO A 7 -3.18 -5.49 -19.54
C PRO A 7 -1.99 -5.01 -18.70
N TYR A 8 -2.16 -5.00 -17.38
CA TYR A 8 -1.07 -4.72 -16.44
C TYR A 8 -0.01 -5.82 -16.55
N ILE A 9 1.21 -5.45 -16.96
CA ILE A 9 2.36 -6.35 -17.03
C ILE A 9 3.38 -5.83 -16.02
N PRO A 10 3.50 -6.45 -14.84
CA PRO A 10 4.49 -6.02 -13.88
C PRO A 10 5.88 -6.51 -14.31
N ASP A 11 6.90 -5.66 -14.16
CA ASP A 11 8.30 -6.02 -14.42
C ASP A 11 8.82 -7.08 -13.42
N HIS A 12 8.13 -7.23 -12.27
CA HIS A 12 8.45 -8.13 -11.16
C HIS A 12 7.19 -8.80 -10.59
N HIS A 13 7.35 -9.79 -9.70
CA HIS A 13 6.19 -10.39 -9.03
C HIS A 13 5.46 -9.35 -8.17
N ASP A 14 4.20 -9.08 -8.48
CA ASP A 14 3.30 -8.29 -7.63
C ASP A 14 2.42 -9.23 -6.78
N GLU A 15 2.30 -8.89 -5.49
CA GLU A 15 1.52 -9.67 -4.52
C GLU A 15 0.04 -9.32 -4.53
N ALA A 16 -0.36 -8.16 -5.07
CA ALA A 16 -1.76 -7.72 -5.04
C ALA A 16 -2.54 -8.11 -6.32
N PRO A 17 -2.19 -7.62 -7.53
CA PRO A 17 -2.80 -8.06 -8.77
C PRO A 17 -2.19 -9.38 -9.31
N ASP A 18 -3.01 -10.12 -10.03
CA ASP A 18 -2.57 -11.22 -10.89
C ASP A 18 -2.18 -10.73 -12.30
N SER A 19 -1.88 -11.66 -13.22
CA SER A 19 -1.52 -11.33 -14.61
C SER A 19 -2.66 -10.74 -15.44
N ALA A 20 -3.91 -10.81 -14.97
CA ALA A 20 -5.06 -10.17 -15.58
C ALA A 20 -5.33 -8.76 -14.98
N GLY A 21 -4.60 -8.38 -13.92
CA GLY A 21 -4.83 -7.15 -13.17
C GLY A 21 -5.87 -7.29 -12.06
N GLU A 22 -6.37 -8.50 -11.80
CA GLU A 22 -7.38 -8.77 -10.77
C GLU A 22 -6.73 -9.01 -9.41
N PRO A 23 -7.37 -8.61 -8.29
CA PRO A 23 -6.85 -8.90 -6.96
C PRO A 23 -6.69 -10.41 -6.72
N ARG A 24 -5.53 -10.82 -6.21
CA ARG A 24 -5.29 -12.19 -5.75
C ARG A 24 -6.15 -12.50 -4.52
N PRO A 25 -6.47 -13.78 -4.23
CA PRO A 25 -7.39 -14.18 -3.16
C PRO A 25 -7.13 -13.50 -1.80
N GLY A 26 -5.89 -13.51 -1.30
CA GLY A 26 -5.55 -12.83 -0.04
C GLY A 26 -5.69 -11.31 -0.05
N TYR A 27 -5.77 -10.69 -1.23
CA TYR A 27 -5.91 -9.25 -1.41
C TYR A 27 -7.32 -8.79 -1.78
N VAL A 28 -8.27 -9.68 -2.08
CA VAL A 28 -9.63 -9.32 -2.52
C VAL A 28 -10.31 -8.39 -1.51
N ASP A 29 -10.38 -8.82 -0.25
CA ASP A 29 -11.07 -8.05 0.80
C ASP A 29 -10.36 -6.73 1.09
N VAL A 30 -9.02 -6.74 1.10
CA VAL A 30 -8.21 -5.53 1.33
C VAL A 30 -8.42 -4.51 0.21
N MET A 31 -8.38 -4.95 -1.05
CA MET A 31 -8.58 -4.05 -2.18
C MET A 31 -9.99 -3.47 -2.20
N ALA A 32 -11.00 -4.28 -1.85
CA ALA A 32 -12.38 -3.81 -1.73
C ALA A 32 -12.51 -2.71 -0.65
N GLU A 33 -11.91 -2.91 0.52
CA GLU A 33 -11.92 -1.90 1.60
C GLU A 33 -11.12 -0.64 1.22
N LEU A 34 -10.00 -0.79 0.49
CA LEU A 34 -9.17 0.34 0.07
C LEU A 34 -9.86 1.25 -0.95
N VAL A 35 -10.77 0.73 -1.78
CA VAL A 35 -11.54 1.53 -2.76
C VAL A 35 -12.36 2.62 -2.08
N ASP A 36 -12.96 2.31 -0.94
CA ASP A 36 -13.81 3.25 -0.19
C ASP A 36 -13.04 4.03 0.89
N ALA A 37 -11.75 3.75 1.06
CA ALA A 37 -10.93 4.33 2.11
C ALA A 37 -10.37 5.71 1.75
N ASP A 38 -10.37 6.63 2.73
CA ASP A 38 -9.63 7.90 2.66
C ASP A 38 -8.15 7.66 3.00
N LEU A 39 -7.37 7.23 1.99
CA LEU A 39 -5.95 6.89 2.14
C LEU A 39 -5.10 8.07 2.64
N ASP A 40 -5.48 9.28 2.28
CA ASP A 40 -4.84 10.51 2.72
C ASP A 40 -5.05 10.72 4.23
N ARG A 41 -6.27 10.51 4.72
CA ARG A 41 -6.56 10.56 6.16
C ARG A 41 -5.85 9.45 6.91
N ILE A 42 -5.80 8.23 6.37
CA ILE A 42 -5.06 7.13 6.99
C ILE A 42 -3.58 7.51 7.10
N SER A 43 -2.97 7.98 6.01
CA SER A 43 -1.57 8.40 5.98
C SER A 43 -1.27 9.50 7.01
N ARG A 44 -2.10 10.55 7.08
CA ARG A 44 -1.95 11.62 8.09
C ARG A 44 -2.11 11.10 9.52
N THR A 45 -3.04 10.18 9.75
CA THR A 45 -3.30 9.59 11.07
C THR A 45 -2.09 8.78 11.54
N VAL A 46 -1.51 7.95 10.66
CA VAL A 46 -0.33 7.16 10.99
C VAL A 46 0.88 8.06 11.23
N GLN A 47 1.11 9.05 10.36
CA GLN A 47 2.22 10.01 10.54
C GLN A 47 2.10 10.79 11.85
N GLY A 48 0.89 11.25 12.21
CA GLY A 48 0.62 11.91 13.49
C GLY A 48 0.99 11.01 14.68
N ASN A 49 0.52 9.76 14.68
CA ASN A 49 0.81 8.80 15.72
C ASN A 49 2.32 8.48 15.87
N LEU A 50 3.06 8.43 14.76
CA LEU A 50 4.50 8.20 14.79
C LEU A 50 5.25 9.41 15.35
N ARG A 51 4.84 10.62 14.95
CA ARG A 51 5.38 11.87 15.48
C ARG A 51 5.14 12.02 16.98
N ASP A 52 3.93 11.71 17.45
CA ASP A 52 3.57 11.78 18.87
C ASP A 52 4.36 10.79 19.73
N ARG A 53 4.94 9.76 19.10
CA ARG A 53 5.80 8.74 19.73
C ARG A 53 7.29 8.98 19.50
N ASP A 54 7.67 10.11 18.91
CA ASP A 54 9.04 10.46 18.53
C ASP A 54 9.74 9.38 17.68
N VAL A 55 8.97 8.69 16.83
CA VAL A 55 9.52 7.68 15.91
C VAL A 55 10.05 8.40 14.67
N SER A 56 11.36 8.28 14.46
CA SER A 56 12.06 8.74 13.27
C SER A 56 12.92 7.63 12.66
N PHE A 57 13.25 7.74 11.38
CA PHE A 57 14.33 6.96 10.80
C PHE A 57 15.64 7.74 10.95
N GLY A 58 16.63 7.10 11.58
CA GLY A 58 18.02 7.53 11.45
C GLY A 58 18.57 7.12 10.09
N SER A 59 19.06 8.07 9.31
CA SER A 59 19.87 7.80 8.12
C SER A 59 21.26 8.41 8.27
N SER A 60 22.18 8.08 7.36
CA SER A 60 23.50 8.71 7.26
C SER A 60 23.42 10.23 7.02
N GLU A 61 22.28 10.74 6.58
CA GLU A 61 22.00 12.15 6.32
C GLU A 61 21.24 12.83 7.47
N GLY A 62 21.02 12.12 8.59
CA GLY A 62 20.35 12.62 9.78
C GLY A 62 18.98 11.99 10.03
N SER A 63 18.25 12.55 11.00
CA SER A 63 16.90 12.12 11.35
C SER A 63 15.89 12.59 10.30
N ARG A 64 15.05 11.69 9.79
CA ARG A 64 13.95 12.00 8.87
C ARG A 64 12.63 11.44 9.39
N PRO A 65 11.49 12.08 9.02
CA PRO A 65 10.18 11.51 9.31
C PRO A 65 10.07 10.11 8.72
N PHE A 66 9.45 9.20 9.49
CA PHE A 66 9.13 7.87 9.02
C PHE A 66 8.06 7.96 7.91
N HIS A 67 8.37 7.46 6.71
CA HIS A 67 7.40 7.35 5.62
C HIS A 67 6.64 6.03 5.76
N VAL A 68 5.32 6.11 5.92
CA VAL A 68 4.45 4.92 5.98
C VAL A 68 3.65 4.84 4.70
N ASP A 69 3.73 3.68 4.06
CA ASP A 69 2.76 3.25 3.07
C ASP A 69 1.51 2.73 3.80
N ALA A 70 0.34 3.26 3.42
CA ALA A 70 -0.93 2.88 4.01
C ALA A 70 -1.46 1.55 3.45
N ILE A 71 -0.88 1.03 2.36
CA ILE A 71 -1.28 -0.23 1.76
C ILE A 71 -0.64 -1.38 2.54
N PRO A 72 -1.43 -2.27 3.17
CA PRO A 72 -0.87 -3.38 3.93
C PRO A 72 -0.25 -4.44 3.02
N ARG A 73 0.80 -5.09 3.51
CA ARG A 73 1.33 -6.34 2.94
C ARG A 73 0.55 -7.52 3.54
N VAL A 74 -0.20 -8.25 2.73
CA VAL A 74 -0.96 -9.42 3.18
C VAL A 74 -0.14 -10.68 2.94
N LEU A 75 0.09 -11.45 4.01
CA LEU A 75 0.77 -12.74 3.93
C LEU A 75 -0.23 -13.84 4.27
N GLU A 76 -0.40 -14.81 3.38
CA GLU A 76 -1.16 -16.02 3.66
C GLU A 76 -0.33 -16.94 4.57
N ALA A 77 -0.97 -17.55 5.58
CA ALA A 77 -0.31 -18.55 6.41
C ALA A 77 -0.04 -19.82 5.58
N ALA A 78 1.21 -20.31 5.64
CA ALA A 78 1.67 -21.51 4.94
C ALA A 78 1.07 -22.81 5.50
#